data_AF-A0A4R4L687-F1
#
_entry.id   AF-A0A4R4L687-F1
#
_cell.length_a   1.000
_cell.length_b   1.000
_cell.length_c   1.000
_cell.angle_alpha   90.00
_cell.angle_beta   90.00
_cell.angle_gamma   90.00
#
_symmetry.space_group_name_H-M   'P 1'
#
loop_
_entity.id
_entity.type
_entity.pdbx_description
1 polymer ?
#
loop_
_entity_poly.entity_id
_entity_poly.type
_entity_poly.pdbx_seq_one_letter_code
_entity_poly.pdbx_strand_id
1 'polypeptide(L)'
;MTGAAWPQVAARLHHTLAACRQDTDVELTAGPRRLRLAVRRDTVSGRCPAYDAPRLAELGWRPAADGDGWWYETPRTAEALRWWGDFASDTARAVLTADPAGLACQVLTPTSGLSPAPRTPPGGGVPTDGAAPPRTGPPDATPGAGSPPVPAGTDPPDAGPGRHRGAEPSVSAAAAGPRVGDLLARAAADHDLPGYLGAFAAGAVCVPLAGEPSPDRELPWVVVRDADRAPLLPVFTTAEALTAFAGVGVPFLAVPAAELLAAWPDPAWGLAVDPGAPHGLTLTAPALAALLAANDLDAGEEATPEVGED
;
A
#
# COMPACT_ATOMS: atom_id res chain seq x y z
N MET A 1 -17.99 -29.02 3.69
CA MET A 1 -16.55 -28.77 3.46
C MET A 1 -16.40 -27.44 2.74
N THR A 2 -16.33 -26.35 3.49
CA THR A 2 -15.96 -25.04 2.91
C THR A 2 -14.47 -25.05 2.61
N GLY A 3 -14.09 -24.86 1.35
CA GLY A 3 -12.69 -24.62 0.99
C GLY A 3 -12.17 -23.37 1.70
N ALA A 4 -10.87 -23.33 1.98
CA ALA A 4 -10.27 -22.18 2.63
C ALA A 4 -10.46 -20.93 1.77
N ALA A 5 -11.07 -19.86 2.28
CA ALA A 5 -11.12 -18.59 1.55
C ALA A 5 -9.76 -17.88 1.67
N TRP A 6 -9.37 -17.05 0.68
CA TRP A 6 -8.11 -16.29 0.72
C TRP A 6 -7.88 -15.49 2.03
N PRO A 7 -8.88 -14.83 2.64
CA PRO A 7 -8.72 -14.20 3.96
C PRO A 7 -8.37 -15.17 5.10
N GLN A 8 -8.80 -16.44 5.01
CA GLN A 8 -8.46 -17.47 5.99
C GLN A 8 -7.02 -17.97 5.80
N VAL A 9 -6.52 -17.98 4.57
CA VAL A 9 -5.10 -18.24 4.25
C VAL A 9 -4.23 -17.14 4.87
N ALA A 10 -4.61 -15.86 4.69
CA ALA A 10 -3.90 -14.71 5.24
C ALA A 10 -3.88 -14.74 6.78
N ALA A 11 -5.03 -14.95 7.42
CA ALA A 11 -5.12 -15.07 8.88
C ALA A 11 -4.27 -16.24 9.42
N ARG A 12 -4.26 -17.39 8.73
CA ARG A 12 -3.42 -18.56 9.10
C ARG A 12 -1.93 -18.28 8.96
N LEU A 13 -1.53 -17.58 7.89
CA LEU A 13 -0.15 -17.15 7.67
C LEU A 13 0.30 -16.15 8.73
N HIS A 14 -0.48 -15.09 8.98
CA HIS A 14 -0.19 -14.14 10.05
C HIS A 14 0.01 -14.86 11.40
N HIS A 15 -0.91 -15.74 11.78
CA HIS A 15 -0.82 -16.48 13.03
C HIS A 15 0.44 -17.36 13.10
N THR A 16 0.80 -18.01 11.98
CA THR A 16 2.00 -18.86 11.88
C THR A 16 3.28 -18.03 12.03
N LEU A 17 3.39 -16.91 11.30
CA LEU A 17 4.53 -16.00 11.36
C LEU A 17 4.68 -15.34 12.75
N ALA A 18 3.58 -15.00 13.40
CA ALA A 18 3.55 -14.46 14.76
C ALA A 18 3.88 -15.52 15.84
N ALA A 19 3.56 -16.80 15.58
CA ALA A 19 3.87 -17.92 16.48
C ALA A 19 5.35 -18.34 16.43
N CYS A 20 6.08 -18.06 15.34
CA CYS A 20 7.51 -18.29 15.27
C CYS A 20 8.24 -17.59 16.43
N ARG A 21 9.10 -18.30 17.17
CA ARG A 21 9.92 -17.73 18.26
C ARG A 21 11.43 -17.82 18.03
N GLN A 22 11.82 -18.60 17.04
CA GLN A 22 13.20 -18.76 16.57
C GLN A 22 13.27 -18.29 15.12
N ASP A 23 14.46 -18.37 14.51
CA ASP A 23 14.55 -18.28 13.05
C ASP A 23 13.79 -19.45 12.44
N THR A 24 13.06 -19.21 11.36
CA THR A 24 12.12 -20.18 10.78
C THR A 24 11.88 -19.82 9.31
N ASP A 25 11.79 -20.83 8.44
CA ASP A 25 11.37 -20.63 7.06
C ASP A 25 9.93 -21.14 6.90
N VAL A 26 9.06 -20.36 6.29
CA VAL A 26 7.68 -20.76 5.95
C VAL A 26 7.59 -20.88 4.43
N GLU A 27 7.20 -22.03 3.93
CA GLU A 27 7.04 -22.27 2.49
C GLU A 27 5.57 -22.45 2.12
N LEU A 28 5.12 -21.64 1.17
CA LEU A 28 3.84 -21.79 0.48
C LEU A 28 4.08 -22.52 -0.83
N THR A 29 3.36 -23.62 -1.06
CA THR A 29 3.50 -24.45 -2.27
C THR A 29 2.15 -24.70 -2.95
N ALA A 30 2.14 -24.64 -4.28
CA ALA A 30 1.05 -25.09 -5.12
C ALA A 30 1.64 -25.79 -6.36
N GLY A 31 1.61 -27.12 -6.37
CA GLY A 31 2.30 -27.93 -7.38
C GLY A 31 3.80 -27.59 -7.47
N PRO A 32 4.33 -27.21 -8.65
CA PRO A 32 5.74 -26.86 -8.81
C PRO A 32 6.09 -25.44 -8.35
N ARG A 33 5.07 -24.60 -8.05
CA ARG A 33 5.28 -23.20 -7.69
C ARG A 33 5.42 -23.04 -6.18
N ARG A 34 6.40 -22.25 -5.73
CA ARG A 34 6.68 -22.00 -4.31
C ARG A 34 7.00 -20.54 -4.00
N LEU A 35 6.54 -20.06 -2.85
CA LEU A 35 6.96 -18.80 -2.21
C LEU A 35 7.58 -19.15 -0.86
N ARG A 36 8.76 -18.61 -0.56
CA ARG A 36 9.43 -18.77 0.74
C ARG A 36 9.42 -17.48 1.53
N LEU A 37 9.13 -17.57 2.82
CA LEU A 37 9.24 -16.50 3.80
C LEU A 37 10.28 -16.91 4.84
N ALA A 38 11.36 -16.16 4.96
CA ALA A 38 12.40 -16.32 5.96
C ALA A 38 12.09 -15.39 7.14
N VAL A 39 11.58 -15.95 8.24
CA VAL A 39 11.42 -15.24 9.52
C VAL A 39 12.76 -15.32 10.25
N ARG A 40 13.36 -14.17 10.55
CA ARG A 40 14.62 -14.06 11.32
C ARG A 40 14.38 -13.30 12.61
N ARG A 41 15.40 -13.12 13.45
CA ARG A 41 15.28 -12.41 14.74
C ARG A 41 14.67 -11.02 14.62
N ASP A 42 15.08 -10.27 13.60
CA ASP A 42 14.87 -8.84 13.40
C ASP A 42 14.23 -8.49 12.06
N THR A 43 14.27 -9.39 11.07
CA THR A 43 13.63 -9.22 9.75
C THR A 43 12.67 -10.35 9.40
N VAL A 44 11.79 -10.08 8.44
CA VAL A 44 11.05 -11.07 7.67
C VAL A 44 11.28 -10.76 6.20
N SER A 45 11.85 -11.70 5.46
CA SER A 45 12.03 -11.58 4.01
C SER A 45 11.28 -12.64 3.23
N GLY A 46 10.78 -12.27 2.06
CA GLY A 46 10.18 -13.17 1.10
C GLY A 46 11.11 -13.41 -0.07
N ARG A 47 11.03 -14.60 -0.68
CA ARG A 47 11.61 -14.91 -1.98
C ARG A 47 10.62 -15.67 -2.85
N CYS A 48 10.27 -15.08 -3.99
CA CYS A 48 9.47 -15.70 -5.04
C CYS A 48 10.33 -15.87 -6.30
N PRO A 49 10.40 -17.07 -6.92
CA PRO A 49 10.93 -17.21 -8.27
C PRO A 49 10.14 -16.35 -9.27
N ALA A 50 10.75 -16.02 -10.41
CA ALA A 50 10.17 -15.14 -11.44
C ALA A 50 9.06 -15.83 -12.28
N TYR A 51 8.03 -16.38 -11.62
CA TYR A 51 6.89 -17.05 -12.27
C TYR A 51 6.05 -16.09 -13.13
N ASP A 52 5.88 -14.86 -12.67
CA ASP A 52 5.19 -13.77 -13.36
C ASP A 52 5.83 -12.45 -12.93
N ALA A 53 6.84 -12.01 -13.69
CA ALA A 53 7.61 -10.81 -13.40
C ALA A 53 6.77 -9.51 -13.33
N PRO A 54 5.90 -9.17 -14.32
CA PRO A 54 5.10 -7.95 -14.23
C PRO A 54 4.12 -8.02 -13.05
N ARG A 55 3.49 -9.16 -12.77
CA ARG A 55 2.56 -9.26 -11.65
C ARG A 55 3.24 -9.17 -10.28
N LEU A 56 4.47 -9.66 -10.15
CA LEU A 56 5.28 -9.47 -8.95
C LEU A 56 5.69 -8.00 -8.77
N ALA A 57 6.04 -7.30 -9.84
CA ALA A 57 6.35 -5.87 -9.81
C ALA A 57 5.13 -5.02 -9.39
N GLU A 58 3.94 -5.30 -9.94
CA GLU A 58 2.67 -4.66 -9.56
C GLU A 58 2.33 -4.83 -8.07
N LEU A 59 2.64 -6.00 -7.50
CA LEU A 59 2.48 -6.27 -6.07
C LEU A 59 3.54 -5.57 -5.20
N GLY A 60 4.60 -4.98 -5.80
CA GLY A 60 5.67 -4.28 -5.08
C GLY A 60 6.87 -5.14 -4.72
N TRP A 61 6.98 -6.36 -5.23
CA TRP A 61 8.21 -7.16 -5.10
C TRP A 61 9.39 -6.47 -5.80
N ARG A 62 10.61 -6.71 -5.32
CA ARG A 62 11.85 -6.18 -5.92
C ARG A 62 12.57 -7.29 -6.68
N PRO A 63 13.13 -7.05 -7.87
CA PRO A 63 13.98 -8.03 -8.54
C PRO A 63 15.24 -8.29 -7.71
N ALA A 64 15.66 -9.55 -7.65
CA ALA A 64 16.90 -9.94 -6.98
C ALA A 64 18.10 -9.74 -7.92
N ALA A 65 19.26 -9.41 -7.36
CA ALA A 65 20.46 -9.06 -8.13
C ALA A 65 21.11 -10.25 -8.87
N ASP A 66 20.69 -11.48 -8.56
CA ASP A 66 21.03 -12.72 -9.26
C ASP A 66 20.10 -13.00 -10.46
N GLY A 67 19.02 -12.24 -10.65
CA GLY A 67 18.09 -12.34 -11.78
C GLY A 67 17.10 -13.52 -11.72
N ASP A 68 17.40 -14.56 -10.94
CA ASP A 68 16.60 -15.78 -10.82
C ASP A 68 15.35 -15.66 -9.91
N GLY A 69 15.08 -14.48 -9.37
CA GLY A 69 13.91 -14.29 -8.52
C GLY A 69 13.63 -12.86 -8.08
N TRP A 70 12.64 -12.78 -7.19
CA TRP A 70 12.09 -11.57 -6.61
C TRP A 70 12.15 -11.70 -5.10
N TRP A 71 12.41 -10.59 -4.41
CA TRP A 71 12.51 -10.53 -2.97
C TRP A 71 11.80 -9.30 -2.41
N TYR A 72 11.46 -9.37 -1.14
CA TYR A 72 10.99 -8.25 -0.34
C TYR A 72 11.43 -8.49 1.10
N GLU A 73 11.73 -7.44 1.86
CA GLU A 73 12.15 -7.56 3.25
C GLU A 73 11.56 -6.43 4.09
N THR A 74 11.12 -6.77 5.30
CA THR A 74 10.65 -5.82 6.30
C THR A 74 11.30 -6.10 7.66
N PRO A 75 11.38 -5.11 8.56
CA PRO A 75 11.60 -5.37 9.97
C PRO A 75 10.52 -6.31 10.54
N ARG A 76 10.90 -7.15 11.50
CA ARG A 76 9.99 -8.09 12.17
C ARG A 76 9.18 -7.40 13.27
N THR A 77 8.16 -6.65 12.87
CA THR A 77 7.16 -6.05 13.78
C THR A 77 5.85 -6.84 13.74
N ALA A 78 4.99 -6.68 14.75
CA ALA A 78 3.68 -7.32 14.78
C ALA A 78 2.77 -6.89 13.61
N GLU A 79 2.98 -5.66 13.11
CA GLU A 79 2.31 -5.08 11.95
C GLU A 79 2.85 -5.66 10.64
N ALA A 80 4.18 -5.70 10.46
CA ALA A 80 4.79 -6.35 9.32
C ALA A 80 4.41 -7.85 9.23
N LEU A 81 4.27 -8.53 10.38
CA LEU A 81 3.80 -9.91 10.44
C LEU A 81 2.31 -10.07 10.07
N ARG A 82 1.48 -9.02 10.18
CA ARG A 82 0.10 -9.00 9.63
C ARG A 82 0.16 -8.77 8.13
N TRP A 83 0.83 -7.71 7.69
CA TRP A 83 1.04 -7.37 6.30
C TRP A 83 1.61 -8.56 5.48
N TRP A 84 2.59 -9.29 6.01
CA TRP A 84 3.13 -10.49 5.38
C TRP A 84 2.10 -11.61 5.19
N GLY A 85 1.09 -11.70 6.05
CA GLY A 85 -0.01 -12.65 5.89
C GLY A 85 -0.86 -12.34 4.66
N ASP A 86 -1.24 -11.08 4.49
CA ASP A 86 -2.02 -10.59 3.35
C ASP A 86 -1.18 -10.59 2.06
N PHE A 87 0.00 -9.98 2.10
CA PHE A 87 0.93 -9.88 0.96
C PHE A 87 1.37 -11.24 0.41
N ALA A 88 1.70 -12.20 1.28
CA ALA A 88 2.05 -13.56 0.83
C ALA A 88 0.82 -14.32 0.29
N SER A 89 -0.40 -14.02 0.79
CA SER A 89 -1.63 -14.60 0.28
C SER A 89 -2.01 -14.04 -1.09
N ASP A 90 -1.91 -12.73 -1.30
CA ASP A 90 -2.15 -12.12 -2.61
C ASP A 90 -1.08 -12.49 -3.64
N THR A 91 0.18 -12.60 -3.21
CA THR A 91 1.24 -13.19 -4.04
C THR A 91 0.91 -14.64 -4.40
N ALA A 92 0.50 -15.46 -3.43
CA ALA A 92 0.11 -16.85 -3.69
C ALA A 92 -1.08 -16.95 -4.66
N ARG A 93 -2.10 -16.10 -4.49
CA ARG A 93 -3.28 -15.98 -5.35
C ARG A 93 -2.93 -15.58 -6.78
N ALA A 94 -2.00 -14.64 -6.93
CA ALA A 94 -1.60 -14.10 -8.22
C ALA A 94 -0.66 -15.04 -8.99
N VAL A 95 0.37 -15.61 -8.32
CA VAL A 95 1.46 -16.31 -9.02
C VAL A 95 1.65 -17.78 -8.65
N LEU A 96 1.01 -18.32 -7.61
CA LEU A 96 1.10 -19.75 -7.28
C LEU A 96 -0.13 -20.54 -7.73
N THR A 97 -1.33 -20.13 -7.30
CA THR A 97 -2.60 -20.81 -7.60
C THR A 97 -3.78 -19.86 -7.41
N ALA A 98 -4.81 -19.98 -8.25
CA ALA A 98 -6.10 -19.30 -8.02
C ALA A 98 -6.97 -20.05 -6.98
N ASP A 99 -6.78 -21.37 -6.84
CA ASP A 99 -7.47 -22.20 -5.85
C ASP A 99 -6.71 -22.19 -4.50
N PRO A 100 -7.29 -21.59 -3.44
CA PRO A 100 -6.71 -21.59 -2.09
C PRO A 100 -6.71 -22.97 -1.41
N ALA A 101 -7.54 -23.92 -1.85
CA ALA A 101 -7.52 -25.29 -1.31
C ALA A 101 -6.29 -26.08 -1.78
N GLY A 102 -5.77 -25.77 -2.98
CA GLY A 102 -4.52 -26.29 -3.51
C GLY A 102 -3.24 -25.70 -2.89
N LEU A 103 -3.34 -24.75 -1.96
CA LEU A 103 -2.20 -24.08 -1.34
C LEU A 103 -1.78 -24.76 -0.01
N ALA A 104 -0.66 -25.47 -0.04
CA ALA A 104 -0.02 -25.98 1.16
C ALA A 104 0.87 -24.91 1.82
N CYS A 105 0.86 -24.88 3.15
CA CYS A 105 1.70 -24.00 3.97
C CYS A 105 2.50 -24.87 4.93
N GLN A 106 3.83 -24.82 4.86
CA GLN A 106 4.73 -25.65 5.66
C GLN A 106 5.68 -24.78 6.46
N VAL A 107 5.88 -25.13 7.73
CA VAL A 107 6.89 -24.50 8.60
C VAL A 107 8.12 -25.40 8.58
N LEU A 108 9.23 -24.86 8.09
CA LEU A 108 10.52 -25.50 7.98
C LEU A 108 11.45 -24.92 9.06
N THR A 109 12.16 -25.78 9.78
CA THR A 109 13.34 -25.35 10.53
C THR A 109 14.33 -24.71 9.54
N PRO A 110 14.93 -23.55 9.87
CA PRO A 110 15.79 -22.86 8.95
C PRO A 110 16.99 -23.76 8.66
N THR A 111 17.27 -24.00 7.38
CA THR A 111 18.44 -24.80 7.00
C THR A 111 19.70 -24.01 7.38
N SER A 112 20.32 -24.35 8.51
CA SER A 112 21.63 -23.86 8.90
C SER A 112 22.68 -24.36 7.90
N GLY A 113 22.83 -23.63 6.80
CA GLY A 113 23.71 -23.97 5.70
C GLY A 113 23.87 -22.81 4.73
N LEU A 114 25.10 -22.32 4.62
CA LEU A 114 25.57 -21.30 3.67
C LEU A 114 25.07 -19.87 3.92
N SER A 115 25.68 -19.24 4.92
CA SER A 115 25.97 -17.80 4.85
C SER A 115 26.68 -17.48 3.53
N PRO A 116 26.23 -16.48 2.74
CA PRO A 116 26.99 -16.02 1.59
C PRO A 116 28.29 -15.36 2.09
N ALA A 117 29.43 -15.93 1.70
CA ALA A 117 30.74 -15.44 2.11
C ALA A 117 30.94 -13.95 1.73
N PRO A 118 31.69 -13.17 2.52
CA PRO A 118 31.96 -11.77 2.22
C PRO A 118 32.64 -11.65 0.85
N ARG A 119 32.14 -10.71 0.02
CA ARG A 119 32.56 -10.54 -1.37
C ARG A 119 33.98 -9.98 -1.48
N THR A 120 34.86 -10.69 -2.19
CA THR A 120 36.17 -10.18 -2.60
C THR A 120 36.07 -9.52 -4.00
N PRO A 121 36.59 -8.30 -4.21
CA PRO A 121 36.69 -7.64 -5.53
C PRO A 121 38.03 -8.01 -6.22
N PRO A 122 38.33 -7.63 -7.49
CA PRO A 122 38.27 -8.63 -8.56
C PRO A 122 39.57 -8.83 -9.36
N GLY A 123 39.65 -10.00 -9.99
CA GLY A 123 40.57 -10.33 -11.08
C GLY A 123 40.23 -11.75 -11.57
N GLY A 124 40.24 -12.08 -12.86
CA GLY A 124 40.56 -11.30 -14.04
C GLY A 124 40.93 -12.30 -15.14
N GLY A 125 40.07 -12.50 -16.14
CA GLY A 125 40.29 -13.53 -17.17
C GLY A 125 39.03 -13.97 -17.92
N VAL A 126 38.86 -13.43 -19.13
CA VAL A 126 38.12 -14.01 -20.28
C VAL A 126 39.21 -14.42 -21.31
N PRO A 127 38.95 -15.19 -22.40
CA PRO A 127 37.72 -15.83 -22.90
C PRO A 127 37.91 -17.38 -23.07
N THR A 128 37.18 -18.22 -23.83
CA THR A 128 36.49 -18.08 -25.15
C THR A 128 35.63 -19.32 -25.46
N ASP A 129 34.66 -19.18 -26.40
CA ASP A 129 33.97 -20.20 -27.24
C ASP A 129 33.21 -21.37 -26.55
N GLY A 130 32.13 -21.93 -27.13
CA GLY A 130 31.42 -21.61 -28.38
C GLY A 130 30.38 -22.69 -28.77
N ALA A 131 29.59 -22.44 -29.83
CA ALA A 131 28.75 -23.40 -30.59
C ALA A 131 27.42 -23.98 -30.00
N ALA A 132 26.34 -23.22 -30.20
CA ALA A 132 25.05 -23.54 -30.87
C ALA A 132 24.36 -24.97 -30.84
N PRO A 133 23.00 -25.02 -30.79
CA PRO A 133 22.18 -26.24 -30.93
C PRO A 133 21.62 -26.50 -32.36
N PRO A 134 21.12 -27.72 -32.66
CA PRO A 134 20.46 -28.04 -33.93
C PRO A 134 18.92 -27.83 -33.95
N ARG A 135 18.38 -27.72 -35.19
CA ARG A 135 16.94 -27.62 -35.57
C ARG A 135 16.56 -28.85 -36.45
N THR A 136 15.34 -29.12 -36.94
CA THR A 136 14.02 -28.41 -37.00
C THR A 136 12.91 -29.47 -37.21
N GLY A 137 11.61 -29.18 -37.00
CA GLY A 137 10.53 -30.04 -37.52
C GLY A 137 9.07 -29.66 -37.15
N PRO A 138 8.25 -29.15 -38.09
CA PRO A 138 6.78 -29.00 -38.01
C PRO A 138 6.06 -30.15 -38.80
N PRO A 139 4.75 -30.13 -39.18
CA PRO A 139 3.61 -29.20 -38.96
C PRO A 139 2.42 -29.90 -38.20
N ASP A 140 1.15 -29.50 -38.13
CA ASP A 140 0.24 -28.79 -39.07
C ASP A 140 -1.11 -28.38 -38.37
N ALA A 141 -2.03 -27.77 -39.14
CA ALA A 141 -3.48 -27.61 -38.95
C ALA A 141 -4.06 -26.27 -38.41
N THR A 142 -4.75 -25.58 -39.32
CA THR A 142 -5.93 -24.69 -39.15
C THR A 142 -6.90 -25.05 -40.31
N PRO A 143 -8.15 -24.55 -40.42
CA PRO A 143 -8.99 -23.76 -39.51
C PRO A 143 -10.41 -24.37 -39.29
N GLY A 144 -11.26 -23.72 -38.50
CA GLY A 144 -12.70 -24.06 -38.40
C GLY A 144 -13.56 -22.85 -38.02
N ALA A 145 -14.46 -22.43 -38.92
CA ALA A 145 -15.35 -21.28 -38.73
C ALA A 145 -16.75 -21.71 -38.26
N GLY A 146 -17.44 -20.86 -37.50
CA GLY A 146 -18.84 -21.08 -37.10
C GLY A 146 -19.47 -19.88 -36.37
N SER A 147 -20.54 -19.33 -36.92
CA SER A 147 -21.41 -18.25 -36.39
C SER A 147 -22.68 -18.15 -37.27
N PRO A 148 -23.75 -17.41 -36.88
CA PRO A 148 -24.07 -16.79 -35.59
C PRO A 148 -25.17 -17.65 -34.88
N PRO A 149 -26.47 -17.31 -34.66
CA PRO A 149 -27.28 -16.08 -34.86
C PRO A 149 -27.63 -15.35 -33.53
N VAL A 150 -28.66 -14.49 -33.55
CA VAL A 150 -29.29 -13.74 -32.43
C VAL A 150 -30.82 -13.81 -32.62
N PRO A 151 -31.65 -13.65 -31.57
CA PRO A 151 -32.54 -12.47 -31.45
C PRO A 151 -32.63 -11.94 -29.99
N ALA A 152 -32.72 -10.65 -29.66
CA ALA A 152 -33.58 -9.51 -30.06
C ALA A 152 -34.87 -9.35 -29.21
N GLY A 153 -35.03 -8.18 -28.57
CA GLY A 153 -36.19 -7.77 -27.74
C GLY A 153 -36.14 -8.24 -26.26
N THR A 154 -36.69 -7.54 -25.25
CA THR A 154 -37.58 -6.35 -25.25
C THR A 154 -37.54 -5.68 -23.85
N ASP A 155 -37.86 -4.39 -23.76
CA ASP A 155 -37.99 -3.56 -22.55
C ASP A 155 -39.02 -2.44 -22.83
N PRO A 156 -39.74 -1.78 -21.89
CA PRO A 156 -40.35 -2.19 -20.61
C PRO A 156 -41.92 -2.27 -20.74
N PRO A 157 -42.72 -2.25 -19.64
CA PRO A 157 -43.28 -0.94 -19.23
C PRO A 157 -43.48 -0.70 -17.70
N ASP A 158 -43.11 0.51 -17.29
CA ASP A 158 -43.75 1.53 -16.41
C ASP A 158 -44.77 1.19 -15.28
N ALA A 159 -44.86 2.16 -14.35
CA ALA A 159 -45.87 2.47 -13.32
C ALA A 159 -45.71 1.89 -11.89
N GLY A 160 -45.35 2.79 -10.94
CA GLY A 160 -45.30 2.55 -9.48
C GLY A 160 -46.68 2.70 -8.77
N PRO A 161 -46.82 3.37 -7.59
CA PRO A 161 -45.84 4.13 -6.78
C PRO A 161 -45.78 3.73 -5.27
N GLY A 162 -44.76 4.19 -4.54
CA GLY A 162 -44.69 4.04 -3.06
C GLY A 162 -43.55 4.83 -2.42
N ARG A 163 -43.85 5.98 -1.80
CA ARG A 163 -42.86 6.94 -1.27
C ARG A 163 -42.35 6.54 0.12
N HIS A 164 -41.05 6.73 0.39
CA HIS A 164 -40.47 7.29 1.63
C HIS A 164 -38.95 7.54 1.38
N ARG A 165 -38.55 8.61 0.70
CA ARG A 165 -38.04 9.86 1.32
C ARG A 165 -37.15 9.63 2.57
N GLY A 166 -35.91 9.21 2.34
CA GLY A 166 -34.74 9.61 3.11
C GLY A 166 -33.83 10.43 2.19
N ALA A 167 -33.22 11.51 2.67
CA ALA A 167 -32.50 12.45 1.81
C ALA A 167 -31.10 11.93 1.44
N GLU A 168 -30.90 11.55 0.18
CA GLU A 168 -29.57 11.52 -0.41
C GLU A 168 -29.12 12.98 -0.65
N PRO A 169 -27.92 13.39 -0.21
CA PRO A 169 -27.34 14.66 -0.63
C PRO A 169 -26.92 14.54 -2.10
N SER A 170 -27.86 14.83 -3.00
CA SER A 170 -27.61 14.99 -4.42
C SER A 170 -26.77 16.25 -4.65
N VAL A 171 -25.45 16.12 -4.52
CA VAL A 171 -24.50 17.18 -4.87
C VAL A 171 -24.23 17.07 -6.37
N SER A 172 -24.67 18.11 -7.06
CA SER A 172 -24.63 18.23 -8.52
C SER A 172 -23.26 17.90 -9.12
N ALA A 173 -23.24 16.97 -10.08
CA ALA A 173 -22.08 16.70 -10.93
C ALA A 173 -21.92 17.82 -11.99
N ALA A 174 -21.55 19.02 -11.54
CA ALA A 174 -21.24 20.17 -12.40
C ALA A 174 -20.08 20.98 -11.80
N ALA A 175 -19.01 21.15 -12.60
CA ALA A 175 -17.77 21.87 -12.24
C ALA A 175 -16.98 21.29 -11.05
N ALA A 176 -16.71 19.97 -11.08
CA ALA A 176 -15.62 19.43 -10.26
C ALA A 176 -14.27 19.94 -10.80
N GLY A 177 -13.59 20.79 -10.01
CA GLY A 177 -12.16 21.04 -10.19
C GLY A 177 -11.35 19.75 -10.00
N PRO A 178 -10.03 19.77 -10.28
CA PRO A 178 -9.16 18.63 -10.00
C PRO A 178 -9.30 18.21 -8.53
N ARG A 179 -9.43 16.90 -8.27
CA ARG A 179 -9.58 16.43 -6.88
C ARG A 179 -8.27 16.65 -6.14
N VAL A 180 -8.32 16.83 -4.82
CA VAL A 180 -7.12 17.13 -4.05
C VAL A 180 -6.04 16.05 -4.23
N GLY A 181 -6.42 14.76 -4.29
CA GLY A 181 -5.50 13.66 -4.61
C GLY A 181 -4.84 13.76 -5.99
N ASP A 182 -5.55 14.26 -7.01
CA ASP A 182 -4.98 14.47 -8.35
C ASP A 182 -3.93 15.59 -8.34
N LEU A 183 -4.19 16.66 -7.58
CA LEU A 183 -3.25 17.77 -7.38
C LEU A 183 -2.00 17.32 -6.62
N LEU A 184 -2.17 16.55 -5.55
CA LEU A 184 -1.07 16.01 -4.75
C LEU A 184 -0.22 15.01 -5.56
N ALA A 185 -0.86 14.14 -6.34
CA ALA A 185 -0.15 13.23 -7.24
C ALA A 185 0.63 13.99 -8.33
N ARG A 186 0.05 15.07 -8.89
CA ARG A 186 0.74 15.93 -9.85
C ARG A 186 1.95 16.62 -9.23
N ALA A 187 1.78 17.27 -8.09
CA ALA A 187 2.84 17.98 -7.38
C ALA A 187 3.96 17.03 -6.92
N ALA A 188 3.62 15.84 -6.42
CA ALA A 188 4.59 14.81 -6.07
C ALA A 188 5.41 14.32 -7.27
N ALA A 189 4.77 14.13 -8.43
CA ALA A 189 5.44 13.72 -9.68
C ALA A 189 6.35 14.80 -10.27
N ASP A 190 5.99 16.08 -10.09
CA ASP A 190 6.80 17.25 -10.51
C ASP A 190 7.86 17.64 -9.45
N HIS A 191 7.89 16.96 -8.29
CA HIS A 191 8.69 17.31 -7.11
C HIS A 191 8.44 18.73 -6.55
N ASP A 192 7.24 19.26 -6.78
CA ASP A 192 6.78 20.57 -6.32
C ASP A 192 6.22 20.49 -4.89
N LEU A 193 7.12 20.57 -3.90
CA LEU A 193 6.71 20.57 -2.48
C LEU A 193 5.81 21.77 -2.12
N PRO A 194 6.09 23.02 -2.53
CA PRO A 194 5.16 24.14 -2.31
C PRO A 194 3.76 23.90 -2.89
N GLY A 195 3.66 23.43 -4.14
CA GLY A 195 2.38 23.10 -4.77
C GLY A 195 1.65 21.94 -4.07
N TYR A 196 2.38 20.93 -3.59
CA TYR A 196 1.84 19.84 -2.79
C TYR A 196 1.22 20.36 -1.49
N LEU A 197 1.95 21.19 -0.76
CA LEU A 197 1.50 21.73 0.54
C LEU A 197 0.32 22.69 0.37
N GLY A 198 0.32 23.53 -0.65
CA GLY A 198 -0.81 24.40 -0.98
C GLY A 198 -2.07 23.61 -1.36
N ALA A 199 -1.94 22.56 -2.17
CA ALA A 199 -3.05 21.67 -2.50
C ALA A 199 -3.56 20.91 -1.26
N PHE A 200 -2.66 20.44 -0.40
CA PHE A 200 -3.00 19.74 0.85
C PHE A 200 -3.78 20.66 1.80
N ALA A 201 -3.25 21.85 2.10
CA ALA A 201 -3.83 22.79 3.07
C ALA A 201 -5.23 23.29 2.66
N ALA A 202 -5.50 23.39 1.35
CA ALA A 202 -6.81 23.75 0.81
C ALA A 202 -7.86 22.62 0.89
N GLY A 203 -7.46 21.40 1.23
CA GLY A 203 -8.34 20.23 1.32
C GLY A 203 -8.95 19.98 2.70
N ALA A 204 -9.90 19.06 2.76
CA ALA A 204 -10.30 18.39 3.99
C ALA A 204 -9.56 17.05 4.11
N VAL A 205 -9.26 16.63 5.34
CA VAL A 205 -8.58 15.37 5.66
C VAL A 205 -9.38 14.55 6.66
N CYS A 206 -9.28 13.23 6.53
CA CYS A 206 -9.79 12.25 7.48
C CYS A 206 -8.65 11.77 8.37
N VAL A 207 -8.79 11.87 9.68
CA VAL A 207 -7.79 11.44 10.67
C VAL A 207 -8.36 10.30 11.51
N PRO A 208 -7.77 9.09 11.49
CA PRO A 208 -8.31 7.95 12.21
C PRO A 208 -8.14 8.07 13.73
N LEU A 209 -9.14 7.55 14.46
CA LEU A 209 -9.20 7.50 15.91
C LEU A 209 -9.14 6.04 16.38
N ALA A 210 -8.47 5.81 17.52
CA ALA A 210 -8.32 4.50 18.16
C ALA A 210 -9.59 4.04 18.89
N GLY A 211 -10.63 4.87 18.90
CA GLY A 211 -11.95 4.62 19.48
C GLY A 211 -12.88 5.81 19.26
N GLU A 212 -14.14 5.66 19.65
CA GLU A 212 -15.13 6.75 19.57
C GLU A 212 -14.69 7.98 20.37
N PRO A 213 -14.87 9.20 19.86
CA PRO A 213 -14.60 10.42 20.60
C PRO A 213 -15.58 10.56 21.78
N SER A 214 -15.09 11.08 22.90
CA SER A 214 -15.89 11.34 24.11
C SER A 214 -15.76 12.82 24.48
N PRO A 215 -16.85 13.53 24.81
CA PRO A 215 -16.81 14.98 25.06
C PRO A 215 -15.94 15.36 26.28
N ASP A 216 -15.72 14.43 27.20
CA ASP A 216 -14.98 14.64 28.45
C ASP A 216 -13.49 14.22 28.36
N ARG A 217 -13.00 13.89 27.16
CA ARG A 217 -11.63 13.34 26.97
C ARG A 217 -10.98 13.85 25.68
N GLU A 218 -9.66 14.00 25.73
CA GLU A 218 -8.81 14.22 24.56
C GLU A 218 -9.09 13.18 23.45
N LEU A 219 -9.03 13.62 22.20
CA LEU A 219 -9.28 12.76 21.04
C LEU A 219 -8.29 11.58 21.02
N PRO A 220 -8.77 10.33 20.90
CA PRO A 220 -7.91 9.16 20.93
C PRO A 220 -7.23 8.96 19.56
N TRP A 221 -6.31 9.85 19.19
CA TRP A 221 -5.61 9.81 17.90
C TRP A 221 -4.91 8.46 17.65
N VAL A 222 -5.03 7.92 16.43
CA VAL A 222 -4.13 6.86 15.99
C VAL A 222 -2.78 7.47 15.64
N VAL A 223 -1.73 7.07 16.35
CA VAL A 223 -0.35 7.49 16.07
C VAL A 223 0.42 6.31 15.52
N VAL A 224 0.96 6.46 14.32
CA VAL A 224 1.84 5.47 13.68
C VAL A 224 3.30 5.83 13.96
N ARG A 225 4.24 5.01 13.49
CA ARG A 225 5.67 5.26 13.68
C ARG A 225 6.42 5.12 12.37
N ASP A 226 7.38 6.02 12.15
CA ASP A 226 8.32 5.90 11.04
C ASP A 226 9.40 4.82 11.30
N ALA A 227 10.36 4.73 10.38
CA ALA A 227 11.48 3.80 10.48
C ALA A 227 12.36 4.03 11.72
N ASP A 228 12.52 5.29 12.14
CA ASP A 228 13.29 5.70 13.33
C ASP A 228 12.45 5.63 14.62
N ARG A 229 11.20 5.18 14.50
CA ARG A 229 10.17 5.09 15.55
C ARG A 229 9.65 6.44 16.05
N ALA A 230 9.90 7.54 15.34
CA ALA A 230 9.27 8.81 15.66
C ALA A 230 7.74 8.71 15.46
N PRO A 231 6.93 9.32 16.35
CA PRO A 231 5.48 9.30 16.22
C PRO A 231 5.05 10.14 15.02
N LEU A 232 4.12 9.63 14.22
CA LEU A 232 3.48 10.34 13.12
C LEU A 232 1.96 10.26 13.26
N LEU A 233 1.26 11.36 12.98
CA LEU A 233 -0.18 11.37 12.77
C LEU A 233 -0.47 11.05 11.30
N PRO A 234 -1.12 9.90 10.98
CA PRO A 234 -1.57 9.61 9.63
C PRO A 234 -2.82 10.43 9.32
N VAL A 235 -2.87 11.05 8.16
CA VAL A 235 -4.03 11.78 7.65
C VAL A 235 -4.31 11.33 6.23
N PHE A 236 -5.58 11.29 5.86
CA PHE A 236 -6.02 10.77 4.58
C PHE A 236 -6.81 11.82 3.82
N THR A 237 -6.51 12.00 2.54
CA THR A 237 -7.20 13.00 1.70
C THR A 237 -8.56 12.51 1.20
N THR A 238 -8.85 11.22 1.42
CA THR A 238 -10.11 10.55 1.07
C THR A 238 -10.49 9.52 2.14
N ALA A 239 -11.79 9.26 2.30
CA ALA A 239 -12.27 8.24 3.23
C ALA A 239 -11.92 6.81 2.74
N GLU A 240 -11.80 6.65 1.42
CA GLU A 240 -11.35 5.42 0.77
C GLU A 240 -9.89 5.08 1.12
N ALA A 241 -8.98 6.06 1.11
CA ALA A 241 -7.60 5.87 1.53
C ALA A 241 -7.51 5.51 3.03
N LEU A 242 -8.29 6.19 3.88
CA LEU A 242 -8.40 5.83 5.31
C LEU A 242 -8.91 4.39 5.49
N THR A 243 -9.95 4.02 4.75
CA THR A 243 -10.55 2.68 4.81
C THR A 243 -9.58 1.59 4.33
N ALA A 244 -8.78 1.87 3.30
CA ALA A 244 -7.74 0.96 2.83
C ALA A 244 -6.59 0.80 3.84
N PHE A 245 -6.26 1.84 4.60
CA PHE A 245 -5.20 1.82 5.60
C PHE A 245 -5.64 1.19 6.93
N ALA A 246 -6.76 1.66 7.49
CA ALA A 246 -7.21 1.34 8.85
C ALA A 246 -8.27 0.23 8.89
N GLY A 247 -8.97 -0.01 7.77
CA GLY A 247 -10.09 -0.94 7.67
C GLY A 247 -11.47 -0.27 7.73
N VAL A 248 -12.51 -1.03 7.38
CA VAL A 248 -13.90 -0.56 7.39
C VAL A 248 -14.39 -0.36 8.82
N GLY A 249 -15.05 0.77 9.09
CA GLY A 249 -15.67 1.06 10.38
C GLY A 249 -14.73 1.61 11.46
N VAL A 250 -13.50 2.00 11.09
CA VAL A 250 -12.64 2.78 11.99
C VAL A 250 -13.22 4.19 12.16
N PRO A 251 -13.40 4.68 13.40
CA PRO A 251 -13.85 6.05 13.62
C PRO A 251 -12.79 7.04 13.15
N PHE A 252 -13.22 8.15 12.57
CA PHE A 252 -12.33 9.19 12.07
C PHE A 252 -12.94 10.58 12.25
N LEU A 253 -12.07 11.57 12.32
CA LEU A 253 -12.43 12.98 12.29
C LEU A 253 -12.21 13.53 10.88
N ALA A 254 -13.20 14.19 10.30
CA ALA A 254 -13.04 14.95 9.06
C ALA A 254 -12.90 16.44 9.38
N VAL A 255 -11.75 17.04 9.05
CA VAL A 255 -11.43 18.46 9.33
C VAL A 255 -10.72 19.11 8.14
N PRO A 256 -10.80 20.45 7.98
CA PRO A 256 -9.91 21.18 7.07
C PRO A 256 -8.44 20.94 7.43
N ALA A 257 -7.59 20.70 6.43
CA ALA A 257 -6.17 20.43 6.64
C ALA A 257 -5.46 21.61 7.31
N ALA A 258 -5.78 22.85 6.89
CA ALA A 258 -5.26 24.07 7.52
C ALA A 258 -5.62 24.19 9.01
N GLU A 259 -6.83 23.80 9.42
CA GLU A 259 -7.24 23.83 10.84
C GLU A 259 -6.46 22.79 11.66
N LEU A 260 -6.27 21.58 11.12
CA LEU A 260 -5.47 20.54 11.77
C LEU A 260 -3.99 20.96 11.92
N LEU A 261 -3.43 21.63 10.91
CA LEU A 261 -2.05 22.15 10.93
C LEU A 261 -1.89 23.28 11.96
N ALA A 262 -2.85 24.21 12.04
CA ALA A 262 -2.82 25.31 13.01
C ALA A 262 -3.05 24.84 14.46
N ALA A 263 -3.88 23.81 14.66
CA ALA A 263 -4.17 23.20 15.96
C ALA A 263 -3.50 21.82 16.12
N TRP A 264 -2.23 21.71 15.71
CA TRP A 264 -1.51 20.43 15.68
C TRP A 264 -1.48 19.77 17.08
N PRO A 265 -1.92 18.50 17.23
CA PRO A 265 -2.31 17.96 18.53
C PRO A 265 -1.13 17.66 19.48
N ASP A 266 0.06 17.36 18.95
CA ASP A 266 1.28 17.17 19.75
C ASP A 266 2.50 17.62 18.91
N PRO A 267 3.28 18.62 19.36
CA PRO A 267 4.45 19.13 18.62
C PRO A 267 5.60 18.12 18.49
N ALA A 268 5.57 17.00 19.21
CA ALA A 268 6.52 15.90 19.04
C ALA A 268 6.16 14.94 17.89
N TRP A 269 4.96 15.06 17.29
CA TRP A 269 4.50 14.18 16.21
C TRP A 269 4.74 14.81 14.84
N GLY A 270 5.23 14.00 13.90
CA GLY A 270 5.26 14.36 12.47
C GLY A 270 3.95 14.04 11.76
N LEU A 271 3.89 14.33 10.46
CA LEU A 271 2.73 14.16 9.60
C LEU A 271 2.98 13.05 8.57
N ALA A 272 2.00 12.16 8.35
CA ALA A 272 1.98 11.24 7.22
C ALA A 272 0.70 11.44 6.39
N VAL A 273 0.82 12.00 5.19
CA VAL A 273 -0.30 12.19 4.24
C VAL A 273 -0.42 10.94 3.37
N ASP A 274 -1.61 10.35 3.32
CA ASP A 274 -1.95 9.13 2.58
C ASP A 274 -0.84 8.04 2.62
N PRO A 275 -0.44 7.57 3.83
CA PRO A 275 0.65 6.62 3.99
C PRO A 275 0.45 5.36 3.16
N GLY A 276 1.42 5.06 2.28
CA GLY A 276 1.38 3.94 1.34
C GLY A 276 0.82 4.26 -0.04
N ALA A 277 0.25 5.45 -0.26
CA ALA A 277 -0.13 5.91 -1.60
C ALA A 277 1.09 6.38 -2.41
N PRO A 278 1.06 6.33 -3.76
CA PRO A 278 2.16 6.81 -4.61
C PRO A 278 2.48 8.31 -4.43
N HIS A 279 1.50 9.10 -4.02
CA HIS A 279 1.62 10.53 -3.71
C HIS A 279 1.76 10.82 -2.21
N GLY A 280 1.98 9.80 -1.38
CA GLY A 280 2.08 9.95 0.06
C GLY A 280 3.32 10.75 0.48
N LEU A 281 3.16 11.63 1.46
CA LEU A 281 4.24 12.45 2.02
C LEU A 281 4.43 12.12 3.49
N THR A 282 5.68 12.13 3.97
CA THR A 282 6.00 12.04 5.40
C THR A 282 6.91 13.20 5.78
N LEU A 283 6.48 13.96 6.80
CA LEU A 283 7.27 15.02 7.43
C LEU A 283 7.55 14.63 8.87
N THR A 284 8.82 14.62 9.27
CA THR A 284 9.20 14.44 10.68
C THR A 284 8.76 15.65 11.51
N ALA A 285 8.59 15.50 12.82
CA ALA A 285 8.17 16.61 13.69
C ALA A 285 9.04 17.89 13.54
N PRO A 286 10.39 17.82 13.44
CA PRO A 286 11.20 19.01 13.18
C PRO A 286 10.95 19.65 11.80
N ALA A 287 10.70 18.85 10.76
CA ALA A 287 10.41 19.36 9.43
C ALA A 287 9.02 20.02 9.36
N LEU A 288 8.03 19.42 10.02
CA LEU A 288 6.68 19.98 10.16
C LEU A 288 6.71 21.29 10.97
N ALA A 289 7.43 21.32 12.10
CA ALA A 289 7.56 22.53 12.92
C ALA A 289 8.24 23.68 12.16
N ALA A 290 9.29 23.39 11.37
CA ALA A 290 9.95 24.40 10.54
C ALA A 290 9.03 24.95 9.43
N LEU A 291 8.16 24.11 8.87
CA LEU A 291 7.17 24.47 7.85
C LEU A 291 6.04 25.33 8.42
N LEU A 292 5.48 24.94 9.57
CA LEU A 292 4.46 25.73 10.26
C LEU A 292 5.00 27.12 10.66
N ALA A 293 6.21 27.17 11.24
CA ALA A 293 6.85 28.41 11.62
C ALA A 293 7.17 29.33 10.43
N ALA A 294 7.46 28.79 9.25
CA ALA A 294 7.61 29.60 8.04
C ALA A 294 6.29 30.24 7.61
N ASN A 295 5.19 29.47 7.62
CA ASN A 295 3.87 29.95 7.24
C ASN A 295 3.29 31.00 8.21
N ASP A 296 3.61 30.91 9.51
CA ASP A 296 3.26 31.94 10.51
C ASP A 296 4.00 33.27 10.29
N LEU A 297 5.21 33.24 9.72
CA LEU A 297 5.98 34.46 9.40
C LEU A 297 5.39 35.20 8.20
N ASP A 298 5.04 34.47 7.11
CA ASP A 298 4.35 35.04 5.95
C ASP A 298 3.00 35.68 6.36
N ALA A 299 2.24 35.06 7.27
CA ALA A 299 1.00 35.63 7.80
C ALA A 299 1.20 36.88 8.67
N GLY A 300 2.41 37.10 9.20
CA GLY A 300 2.78 38.27 9.99
C GLY A 300 3.21 39.48 9.16
N GLU A 301 3.73 39.29 7.95
CA GLU A 301 4.24 40.38 7.10
C GLU A 301 3.15 41.17 6.35
N GLU A 302 1.93 40.63 6.20
CA GLU A 302 0.81 41.40 5.64
C GLU A 302 0.14 42.35 6.67
N ALA A 303 0.55 42.31 7.94
CA ALA A 303 -0.03 43.12 9.03
C ALA A 303 0.56 44.56 9.13
N THR A 304 0.47 45.30 8.02
CA THR A 304 0.50 46.77 7.89
C THR A 304 1.73 47.56 8.37
N PRO A 305 2.02 48.67 7.66
CA PRO A 305 2.02 49.95 8.37
C PRO A 305 0.93 50.87 7.80
N GLU A 306 -0.04 51.24 8.64
CA GLU A 306 -0.92 52.37 8.31
C GLU A 306 -0.09 53.66 8.32
N VAL A 307 0.07 54.28 7.15
CA VAL A 307 0.75 55.56 7.01
C VAL A 307 -0.28 56.69 7.09
N GLY A 308 -0.52 57.13 8.33
CA GLY A 308 -1.02 58.44 8.75
C GLY A 308 -0.32 58.75 10.09
N GLU A 309 0.08 59.97 10.42
CA GLU A 309 -0.57 61.26 10.15
C GLU A 309 0.46 62.39 10.38
N ASP A 310 0.44 63.45 9.55
CA ASP A 310 1.01 64.79 9.80
C ASP A 310 0.16 65.83 9.01
#